data_AF-A0A969TYD7-F1
#
_entry.id   AF-A0A969TYD7-F1
#
_cell.length_a   1.000
_cell.length_b   1.000
_cell.length_c   1.000
_cell.angle_alpha   90.00
_cell.angle_beta   90.00
_cell.angle_gamma   90.00
#
_symmetry.space_group_name_H-M   'P 1'
#
loop_
_entity.id
_entity.type
_entity.pdbx_description
1 polymer ?
#
loop_
_entity_poly.entity_id
_entity_poly.type
_entity_poly.pdbx_seq_one_letter_code
_entity_poly.pdbx_strand_id
1 'polypeptide(L)'
;ASFLTKDLFVNGQLGEKYFMQKLYDGDLSANNGGWQWSTSSGMDPKPLRIFNPASQAQKFDPEGEYIRQWLPELSSIDTAELVTGKIPPLERERCGYPQPIVDHNQQQKEFKRRYQLISL
;
A
#
# COMPACT_ATOMS: atom_id res chain seq x y z
N ALA A 1 -5.30 0.87 -1.62
CA ALA A 1 -5.67 0.08 -2.82
C ALA A 1 -4.47 -0.60 -3.48
N SER A 2 -3.42 0.13 -3.94
CA SER A 2 -2.25 -0.48 -4.62
C SER A 2 -1.59 -1.60 -3.81
N PHE A 3 -1.32 -1.42 -2.51
CA PHE A 3 -0.68 -2.47 -1.69
C PHE A 3 -1.49 -3.79 -1.68
N LEU A 4 -2.80 -3.71 -1.48
CA LEU A 4 -3.68 -4.89 -1.47
C LEU A 4 -3.62 -5.68 -2.78
N THR A 5 -3.62 -4.98 -3.91
CA THR A 5 -3.75 -5.63 -5.23
C THR A 5 -2.40 -5.97 -5.86
N LYS A 6 -1.37 -5.15 -5.61
CA LYS A 6 -0.05 -5.24 -6.26
C LYS A 6 1.03 -5.86 -5.38
N ASP A 7 0.88 -5.79 -4.06
CA ASP A 7 1.84 -6.40 -3.11
C ASP A 7 1.28 -7.69 -2.50
N LEU A 8 -0.02 -7.74 -2.21
CA LEU A 8 -0.65 -8.92 -1.59
C LEU A 8 -1.41 -9.83 -2.58
N PHE A 9 -1.56 -9.40 -3.83
CA PHE A 9 -2.31 -10.11 -4.87
C PHE A 9 -3.75 -10.49 -4.49
N VAL A 10 -4.38 -9.69 -3.63
CA VAL A 10 -5.76 -9.89 -3.21
C VAL A 10 -6.71 -9.25 -4.23
N ASN A 11 -7.86 -9.88 -4.46
CA ASN A 11 -8.91 -9.34 -5.33
C ASN A 11 -9.35 -7.95 -4.83
N GLY A 12 -9.25 -6.94 -5.69
CA GLY A 12 -9.62 -5.55 -5.40
C GLY A 12 -11.06 -5.37 -4.94
N GLN A 13 -12.00 -6.23 -5.38
CA GLN A 13 -13.40 -6.17 -4.96
C GLN A 13 -13.59 -6.38 -3.44
N LEU A 14 -12.68 -7.13 -2.79
CA LEU A 14 -12.72 -7.27 -1.34
C LEU A 14 -12.35 -5.95 -0.64
N GLY A 15 -11.38 -5.24 -1.20
CA GLY A 15 -11.02 -3.90 -0.74
C GLY A 15 -12.10 -2.86 -1.02
N GLU A 16 -12.71 -2.92 -2.21
CA GLU A 16 -13.86 -2.07 -2.60
C GLU A 16 -15.01 -2.21 -1.61
N LYS A 17 -15.40 -3.45 -1.30
CA LYS A 17 -16.43 -3.76 -0.31
C LYS A 17 -16.05 -3.23 1.07
N TYR A 18 -14.81 -3.45 1.51
CA TYR A 18 -14.36 -2.95 2.82
C TYR A 18 -14.41 -1.42 2.89
N PHE A 19 -14.00 -0.72 1.84
CA PHE A 19 -14.06 0.74 1.76
C PHE A 19 -15.50 1.24 1.85
N MET A 20 -16.45 0.65 1.11
CA MET A 20 -17.88 1.01 1.21
C MET A 20 -18.46 0.81 2.62
N GLN A 21 -17.92 -0.11 3.41
CA GLN A 21 -18.38 -0.37 4.78
C GLN A 21 -17.80 0.58 5.82
N LYS A 22 -16.74 1.33 5.48
CA LYS A 22 -15.95 2.11 6.45
C LYS A 22 -15.87 3.60 6.13
N LEU A 23 -15.93 3.97 4.86
CA LEU A 23 -15.86 5.36 4.43
C LEU A 23 -17.16 6.09 4.78
N TYR A 24 -17.04 7.19 5.51
CA TYR A 24 -18.17 8.08 5.79
C TYR A 24 -18.72 8.73 4.51
N ASP A 25 -17.84 8.97 3.54
CA ASP A 25 -18.10 9.53 2.21
C ASP A 25 -18.26 8.46 1.13
N GLY A 26 -18.63 7.23 1.51
CA GLY A 26 -18.77 6.11 0.59
C GLY A 26 -19.78 6.37 -0.52
N ASP A 27 -19.27 6.69 -1.71
CA ASP A 27 -20.03 6.77 -2.97
C ASP A 27 -19.64 5.63 -3.90
N LEU A 28 -20.65 5.00 -4.52
CA LEU A 28 -20.44 3.84 -5.39
C LEU A 28 -19.57 4.19 -6.60
N SER A 29 -19.83 5.33 -7.25
CA SER A 29 -19.16 5.70 -8.50
C SER A 29 -17.69 6.04 -8.23
N ALA A 30 -17.44 6.87 -7.22
CA ALA A 30 -16.10 7.27 -6.82
C ALA A 30 -15.28 6.08 -6.29
N ASN A 31 -15.86 5.23 -5.44
CA ASN A 31 -15.16 4.08 -4.89
C ASN A 31 -14.85 3.05 -5.97
N ASN A 32 -15.83 2.68 -6.80
CA ASN A 32 -15.62 1.73 -7.90
C ASN A 32 -14.56 2.25 -8.88
N GLY A 33 -14.64 3.51 -9.29
CA GLY A 33 -13.64 4.14 -10.16
C GLY A 33 -12.23 4.15 -9.57
N GLY A 34 -12.08 4.48 -8.28
CA GLY A 34 -10.80 4.46 -7.58
C GLY A 34 -10.18 3.07 -7.47
N TRP A 35 -10.99 2.04 -7.22
CA TRP A 35 -10.54 0.65 -7.18
C TRP A 35 -10.14 0.14 -8.56
N GLN A 36 -10.94 0.39 -9.59
CA GLN A 36 -10.61 0.03 -10.98
C GLN A 36 -9.31 0.71 -11.48
N TRP A 37 -9.13 1.99 -11.12
CA TRP A 37 -7.89 2.71 -11.41
C TRP A 37 -6.68 2.06 -10.73
N SER A 38 -6.84 1.63 -9.48
CA SER A 38 -5.77 0.99 -8.69
C SER A 38 -5.43 -0.41 -9.18
N THR A 39 -6.40 -1.16 -9.70
CA THR A 39 -6.17 -2.49 -10.31
C THR A 39 -5.68 -2.41 -11.75
N SER A 40 -5.69 -1.22 -12.36
CA SER A 40 -5.37 -1.03 -13.78
C SER A 40 -6.37 -1.72 -14.72
N SER A 41 -7.64 -1.78 -14.30
CA SER A 41 -8.72 -2.47 -15.03
C SER A 41 -9.89 -1.55 -15.43
N GLY A 42 -9.75 -0.24 -15.23
CA GLY A 42 -10.79 0.76 -15.51
C GLY A 42 -10.58 1.58 -16.78
N MET A 43 -11.37 2.64 -16.91
CA MET A 43 -11.29 3.63 -18.00
C MET A 43 -9.95 4.39 -17.98
N ASP A 44 -9.38 4.66 -19.17
CA ASP A 44 -8.04 5.25 -19.39
C ASP A 44 -6.87 4.38 -18.85
N PRO A 45 -6.61 3.20 -19.46
CA PRO A 45 -5.54 2.32 -19.02
C PRO A 45 -4.18 2.99 -19.25
N LYS A 46 -3.62 3.52 -18.16
CA LYS A 46 -2.24 4.01 -18.09
C LYS A 46 -1.28 2.83 -17.88
N PRO A 47 0.01 2.96 -18.24
CA PRO A 47 1.00 1.91 -17.99
C PRO A 47 0.97 1.47 -16.53
N LEU A 48 1.24 0.19 -16.31
CA LEU A 48 1.11 -0.48 -15.02
C LEU A 48 1.72 0.33 -13.86
N ARG A 49 0.87 0.78 -12.94
CA ARG A 49 1.28 1.54 -11.74
C ARG A 49 1.35 0.61 -10.55
N ILE A 50 2.56 0.49 -10.00
CA ILE A 50 2.81 -0.21 -8.74
C ILE A 50 3.44 0.83 -7.82
N PHE A 51 2.72 1.22 -6.78
CA PHE A 51 3.24 2.18 -5.81
C PHE A 51 4.22 1.48 -4.86
N ASN A 52 5.40 2.08 -4.69
CA ASN A 52 6.35 1.69 -3.66
C ASN A 52 5.99 2.41 -2.34
N PRO A 53 5.58 1.69 -1.27
CA PRO A 53 5.19 2.33 -0.01
C PRO A 53 6.25 3.28 0.55
N ALA A 54 7.53 2.91 0.50
CA ALA A 54 8.62 3.74 1.00
C ALA A 54 8.76 5.03 0.19
N SER A 55 8.73 4.94 -1.15
CA SER A 55 8.80 6.14 -2.00
C SER A 55 7.57 7.04 -1.86
N GLN A 56 6.39 6.49 -1.55
CA GLN A 56 5.20 7.28 -1.26
C GLN A 56 5.32 7.99 0.10
N ALA A 57 5.75 7.29 1.15
CA ALA A 57 5.95 7.89 2.47
C ALA A 57 6.99 9.01 2.42
N GLN A 58 8.16 8.77 1.82
CA GLN A 58 9.19 9.81 1.65
C GLN A 58 8.69 11.06 0.89
N LYS A 59 7.73 10.90 -0.03
CA LYS A 59 7.21 11.99 -0.84
C LYS A 59 6.10 12.78 -0.15
N PHE A 60 5.21 12.08 0.57
CA PHE A 60 3.96 12.65 1.07
C PHE A 60 3.90 12.79 2.60
N ASP A 61 4.80 12.12 3.32
CA ASP A 61 4.98 12.21 4.76
C ASP A 61 6.49 12.19 5.09
N PRO A 62 7.30 13.14 4.56
CA PRO A 62 8.77 13.10 4.67
C PRO A 62 9.25 13.13 6.12
N GLU A 63 8.49 13.76 7.01
CA GLU A 63 8.79 13.84 8.44
C GLU A 63 8.18 12.70 9.25
N GLY A 64 7.33 11.85 8.64
CA GLY A 64 6.66 10.73 9.32
C GLY A 64 5.60 11.16 10.34
N GLU A 65 5.08 12.39 10.24
CA GLU A 65 4.11 12.94 11.19
C GLU A 65 2.79 12.19 11.12
N TYR A 66 2.30 11.91 9.90
CA TYR A 66 1.07 11.15 9.71
C TYR A 66 1.22 9.72 10.24
N ILE A 67 2.35 9.07 9.95
CA ILE A 67 2.64 7.73 10.49
C ILE A 67 2.60 7.73 12.02
N ARG A 68 3.27 8.67 12.69
CA ARG A 68 3.29 8.73 14.17
C ARG A 68 1.94 9.07 14.79
N GLN A 69 1.13 9.87 14.10
CA GLN A 69 -0.22 10.19 14.54
C GLN A 69 -1.09 8.94 14.64
N TRP A 70 -0.98 8.03 13.67
CA TRP A 70 -1.85 6.84 13.57
C TRP A 70 -1.23 5.55 14.13
N LEU A 71 0.09 5.53 14.32
CA LEU A 71 0.86 4.43 14.90
C LEU A 71 1.73 4.97 16.04
N PRO A 72 1.13 5.31 17.19
CA PRO A 72 1.84 5.94 18.30
C PRO A 72 2.97 5.07 18.87
N GLU A 73 2.90 3.75 18.73
CA GLU A 73 3.97 2.83 19.09
C GLU A 73 5.27 3.07 18.29
N LEU A 74 5.20 3.74 17.15
CA LEU A 74 6.35 4.11 16.32
C LEU A 74 6.86 5.53 16.58
N SER A 75 6.33 6.26 17.56
CA SER A 75 6.62 7.69 17.74
C SER A 75 8.10 8.00 17.96
N SER A 76 8.84 7.08 18.60
CA SER A 76 10.27 7.22 18.92
C SER A 76 11.20 6.74 17.81
N ILE A 77 10.67 6.17 16.73
CA ILE A 77 11.49 5.64 15.63
C ILE A 77 12.07 6.81 14.82
N ASP A 78 13.34 6.66 14.43
CA ASP A 78 14.03 7.61 13.56
C ASP A 78 13.25 7.80 12.25
N THR A 79 13.12 9.06 11.82
CA THR A 79 12.34 9.40 10.64
C THR A 79 12.82 8.67 9.39
N ALA A 80 14.13 8.52 9.18
CA ALA A 80 14.67 7.86 7.99
C ALA A 80 14.32 6.36 7.95
N GLU A 81 14.32 5.70 9.10
CA GLU A 81 13.87 4.31 9.23
C GLU A 81 12.35 4.18 9.05
N LEU A 82 11.60 5.13 9.63
CA LEU A 82 10.15 5.16 9.60
C LEU A 82 9.61 5.30 8.16
N VAL A 83 10.05 6.33 7.43
CA VAL A 83 9.54 6.61 6.07
C VAL A 83 10.01 5.61 5.02
N THR A 84 11.09 4.86 5.31
CA THR A 84 11.53 3.77 4.43
C THR A 84 10.94 2.41 4.83
N GLY A 85 10.35 2.31 6.02
CA GLY A 85 9.93 1.05 6.64
C GLY A 85 11.09 0.14 7.03
N LYS A 86 12.36 0.58 6.91
CA LYS A 86 13.57 -0.19 7.27
C LYS A 86 13.87 -0.12 8.77
N ILE A 87 12.82 -0.26 9.58
CA ILE A 87 12.91 -0.31 11.05
C ILE A 87 13.57 -1.65 11.45
N PRO A 88 14.64 -1.64 12.26
CA PRO A 88 15.31 -2.85 12.71
C PRO A 88 14.33 -3.84 13.37
N PRO A 89 14.47 -5.16 13.16
CA PRO A 89 13.56 -6.14 13.74
C PRO A 89 13.44 -6.05 15.27
N LEU A 90 14.54 -5.75 15.95
CA LEU A 90 14.58 -5.58 17.41
C LEU A 90 13.79 -4.34 17.86
N GLU A 91 13.85 -3.24 17.11
CA GLU A 91 13.08 -2.03 17.41
C GLU A 91 11.58 -2.25 17.19
N ARG A 92 11.21 -2.97 16.12
CA ARG A 92 9.83 -3.42 15.90
C ARG A 92 9.30 -4.26 17.05
N GLU A 93 10.09 -5.22 17.52
CA GLU A 93 9.73 -6.06 18.67
C GLU A 93 9.58 -5.25 19.95
N ARG A 94 10.50 -4.31 20.20
CA ARG A 94 10.46 -3.42 21.38
C ARG A 94 9.19 -2.58 21.46
N CYS A 95 8.68 -2.11 20.33
CA CYS A 95 7.43 -1.35 20.29
C CYS A 95 6.18 -2.19 19.98
N GLY A 96 6.31 -3.51 19.82
CA GLY A 96 5.19 -4.39 19.48
C GLY A 96 4.65 -4.21 18.05
N TYR A 97 5.43 -3.61 17.14
CA TYR A 97 5.04 -3.41 15.76
C TYR A 97 5.40 -4.65 14.90
N PRO A 98 4.52 -5.14 14.00
CA PRO A 98 4.75 -6.38 13.27
C PRO A 98 5.93 -6.27 12.28
N GLN A 99 6.49 -7.43 11.91
CA GLN A 99 7.42 -7.52 10.78
C GLN A 99 6.68 -7.29 9.45
N PRO A 100 7.37 -6.81 8.39
CA PRO A 100 6.79 -6.70 7.07
C PRO A 100 6.26 -8.06 6.58
N ILE A 101 5.00 -8.10 6.15
CA ILE A 101 4.34 -9.33 5.68
C ILE A 101 4.83 -9.77 4.29
N VAL A 102 5.43 -8.87 3.51
CA VAL A 102 5.97 -9.11 2.17
C VAL A 102 7.16 -8.21 1.88
N ASP A 103 8.02 -8.63 0.93
CA ASP A 103 9.04 -7.78 0.33
C ASP A 103 8.50 -7.11 -0.94
N HIS A 104 8.41 -5.77 -0.94
CA HIS A 104 7.85 -5.00 -2.07
C HIS A 104 8.57 -5.27 -3.40
N ASN A 105 9.89 -5.40 -3.40
CA ASN A 105 10.65 -5.59 -4.63
C ASN A 105 10.38 -6.96 -5.24
N GLN A 106 10.22 -7.99 -4.41
CA GLN A 106 9.82 -9.32 -4.84
C GLN A 106 8.40 -9.31 -5.37
N GLN A 107 7.44 -8.72 -4.64
CA GLN A 107 6.04 -8.66 -5.06
C GLN A 107 5.86 -7.86 -6.35
N GLN A 108 6.59 -6.75 -6.52
CA GLN A 108 6.56 -5.97 -7.75
C GLN A 108 7.02 -6.79 -8.96
N LYS A 109 8.12 -7.56 -8.82
CA LYS A 109 8.62 -8.43 -9.90
C LYS A 109 7.61 -9.52 -10.24
N GLU A 110 7.06 -10.16 -9.23
CA GLU A 110 6.07 -11.22 -9.39
C GLU A 110 4.76 -10.70 -10.00
N PHE A 111 4.30 -9.52 -9.59
CA PHE A 111 3.13 -8.86 -10.19
C PHE A 111 3.35 -8.64 -11.69
N LYS A 112 4.49 -8.03 -12.07
CA LYS A 112 4.83 -7.76 -13.48
C LYS A 112 4.85 -9.05 -14.29
N ARG A 113 5.41 -10.13 -13.74
CA ARG A 113 5.43 -11.47 -14.37
C ARG A 113 4.02 -12.01 -14.61
N ARG A 114 3.15 -12.00 -13.58
CA ARG A 114 1.75 -12.45 -13.69
C ARG A 114 0.95 -11.63 -14.69
N TYR A 115 1.14 -10.31 -14.66
CA TYR A 115 0.45 -9.39 -15.55
C TYR A 115 0.81 -9.66 -17.02
N GLN A 116 2.08 -9.92 -17.32
CA GLN A 116 2.52 -10.27 -18.67
C GLN A 116 1.91 -11.59 -19.17
N LEU A 117 1.76 -12.59 -18.30
CA LEU A 117 1.20 -13.90 -18.68
C LEU A 117 -0.28 -13.86 -19.06
N ILE A 118 -1.04 -12.92 -18.49
CA ILE A 118 -2.49 -12.77 -18.75
C ILE A 118 -2.74 -11.76 -19.88
N SER A 119 -1.75 -10.93 -20.22
CA SER A 119 -1.85 -9.94 -21.28
C SER A 119 -1.43 -10.48 -22.67
N LEU A 120 -1.07 -11.76 -22.75
CA LEU A 120 -0.80 -12.52 -23.99
C LEU A 120 -2.01 -13.40 -24.32
#